data_AF-A0A1S2R4K3-F1
#
_entry.id   AF-A0A1S2R4K3-F1
#
_cell.length_a   1.000
_cell.length_b   1.000
_cell.length_c   1.000
_cell.angle_alpha   90.00
_cell.angle_beta   90.00
_cell.angle_gamma   90.00
#
_symmetry.space_group_name_H-M   'P 1'
#
loop_
_entity.id
_entity.type
_entity.pdbx_description
1 polymer ?
#
loop_
_entity_poly.entity_id
_entity_poly.type
_entity_poly.pdbx_seq_one_letter_code
_entity_poly.pdbx_strand_id
1 'polypeptide(L)'
;MFKKNLLAAAVLTGSVLGTSGAVIPAFNETAHAQTVKPASADQKKAEDVLMKLYKSAHTGKMPVLVHNFKINVTTRAEVYKKIGKPEIPASKKNHFDTYHATMGQGGYAFSYHANGKIAEIRYFGTNVERQQNLGGITNKTLAKKLGRADRILTIPKTKEKDYIYKTGGYEIHFVVGKDHTVSHVNLKASK
;
A
#
# COMPACT_ATOMS: atom_id res chain seq x y z
N MET A 1 55.50 -15.87 4.21
CA MET A 1 54.62 -15.52 3.08
C MET A 1 54.19 -14.07 3.28
N PHE A 2 54.44 -13.21 2.28
CA PHE A 2 54.17 -11.75 2.22
C PHE A 2 52.68 -11.43 2.51
N LYS A 3 52.20 -10.29 3.03
CA LYS A 3 52.69 -8.90 3.16
C LYS A 3 51.86 -8.15 4.25
N LYS A 4 52.43 -7.05 4.74
CA LYS A 4 52.07 -6.18 5.89
C LYS A 4 51.07 -5.05 5.59
N ASN A 5 50.35 -4.63 6.65
CA ASN A 5 50.01 -3.25 7.11
C ASN A 5 49.14 -2.34 6.19
N LEU A 6 48.34 -1.36 6.63
CA LEU A 6 48.40 -0.41 7.75
C LEU A 6 47.00 0.07 8.18
N LEU A 7 46.85 0.32 9.47
CA LEU A 7 45.96 1.34 10.07
C LEU A 7 46.48 2.74 9.74
N ALA A 8 45.58 3.71 9.53
CA ALA A 8 45.88 5.12 9.81
C ALA A 8 44.60 5.93 10.05
N ALA A 9 44.45 6.39 11.28
CA ALA A 9 43.64 7.54 11.65
C ALA A 9 44.36 8.83 11.22
N ALA A 10 43.62 9.90 10.92
CA ALA A 10 44.19 11.24 10.89
C ALA A 10 43.15 12.26 11.39
N VAL A 11 43.59 12.99 12.41
CA VAL A 11 42.92 14.06 13.15
C VAL A 11 43.22 15.41 12.49
N LEU A 12 42.17 16.23 12.43
CA LEU A 12 42.03 17.70 12.47
C LEU A 12 43.21 18.66 12.16
N THR A 13 42.76 19.81 11.62
CA THR A 13 43.29 21.19 11.67
C THR A 13 44.19 21.68 10.53
N GLY A 14 43.87 22.89 10.04
CA GLY A 14 44.71 23.66 9.14
C GLY A 14 43.92 24.73 8.36
N SER A 15 43.61 25.86 9.00
CA SER A 15 43.22 27.10 8.31
C SER A 15 44.45 27.99 8.20
N VAL A 16 44.92 28.30 6.98
CA VAL A 16 45.79 29.46 6.72
C VAL A 16 45.55 29.98 5.29
N LEU A 17 45.39 31.30 5.19
CA LEU A 17 45.22 32.13 3.98
C LEU A 17 46.54 32.30 3.19
N GLY A 18 46.48 32.50 1.86
CA GLY A 18 47.50 33.26 1.14
C GLY A 18 47.98 32.75 -0.24
N THR A 19 47.37 33.32 -1.30
CA THR A 19 47.95 33.72 -2.62
C THR A 19 48.75 32.76 -3.53
N SER A 20 48.39 32.82 -4.83
CA SER A 20 49.17 32.56 -6.07
C SER A 20 48.79 31.32 -6.89
N GLY A 21 47.97 31.55 -7.92
CA GLY A 21 48.01 30.96 -9.26
C GLY A 21 48.41 29.49 -9.47
N ALA A 22 47.43 28.62 -9.66
CA ALA A 22 47.46 27.51 -10.62
C ALA A 22 46.04 27.03 -10.90
N VAL A 23 45.66 26.99 -12.17
CA VAL A 23 44.38 26.48 -12.69
C VAL A 23 44.30 24.97 -12.42
N ILE A 24 43.33 24.54 -11.62
CA ILE A 24 42.91 23.14 -11.47
C ILE A 24 41.48 23.05 -12.01
N PRO A 25 41.15 22.13 -12.95
CA PRO A 25 39.79 22.00 -13.44
C PRO A 25 38.89 21.54 -12.30
N ALA A 26 37.91 22.37 -11.95
CA ALA A 26 36.88 21.99 -11.00
C ALA A 26 36.03 20.87 -11.61
N PHE A 27 36.12 19.67 -11.04
CA PHE A 27 35.09 18.66 -11.17
C PHE A 27 33.83 19.21 -10.49
N ASN A 28 32.97 19.86 -11.28
CA ASN A 28 31.59 20.11 -10.89
C ASN A 28 30.82 18.80 -10.97
N GLU A 29 31.00 17.91 -9.99
CA GLU A 29 29.93 16.99 -9.64
C GLU A 29 28.84 17.81 -8.95
N THR A 30 27.90 18.29 -9.75
CA THR A 30 26.60 18.75 -9.26
C THR A 30 25.89 17.56 -8.62
N ALA A 31 26.15 17.35 -7.33
CA ALA A 31 25.29 16.57 -6.48
C ALA A 31 23.89 17.21 -6.52
N HIS A 32 23.03 16.73 -7.41
CA HIS A 32 21.61 17.03 -7.40
C HIS A 32 21.02 16.41 -6.14
N ALA A 33 21.05 17.17 -5.04
CA ALA A 33 20.19 16.94 -3.90
C ALA A 33 18.76 16.97 -4.43
N GLN A 34 18.15 15.79 -4.55
CA GLN A 34 16.75 15.65 -4.90
C GLN A 34 15.95 16.35 -3.81
N THR A 35 15.50 17.57 -4.08
CA THR A 35 14.57 18.29 -3.22
C THR A 35 13.31 17.45 -3.10
N VAL A 36 13.11 16.83 -1.93
CA VAL A 36 11.89 16.07 -1.63
C VAL A 36 10.75 17.08 -1.56
N LYS A 37 10.00 17.21 -2.65
CA LYS A 37 8.81 18.06 -2.68
C LYS A 37 7.85 17.59 -1.57
N PRO A 38 7.35 18.50 -0.72
CA PRO A 38 6.38 18.12 0.31
C PRO A 38 5.17 17.45 -0.33
N ALA A 39 4.69 16.37 0.30
CA ALA A 39 3.53 15.63 -0.17
C ALA A 39 2.31 16.56 -0.27
N SER A 40 1.61 16.52 -1.40
CA SER A 40 0.37 17.29 -1.59
C SER A 40 -0.68 16.90 -0.55
N ALA A 41 -1.69 17.75 -0.35
CA ALA A 41 -2.81 17.44 0.53
C ALA A 41 -3.51 16.13 0.13
N ASP A 42 -3.66 15.88 -1.17
CA ASP A 42 -4.23 14.63 -1.69
C ASP A 42 -3.36 13.42 -1.36
N GLN A 43 -2.05 13.54 -1.50
CA GLN A 43 -1.12 12.47 -1.16
C GLN A 43 -1.20 12.11 0.33
N LYS A 44 -1.32 13.12 1.22
CA LYS A 44 -1.50 12.87 2.65
C LYS A 44 -2.79 12.10 2.94
N LYS A 45 -3.91 12.48 2.30
CA LYS A 45 -5.18 11.75 2.44
C LYS A 45 -5.06 10.30 1.96
N ALA A 46 -4.40 10.05 0.82
CA ALA A 46 -4.16 8.70 0.32
C ALA A 46 -3.28 7.88 1.29
N GLU A 47 -2.24 8.50 1.86
CA GLU A 47 -1.40 7.88 2.89
C GLU A 47 -2.19 7.56 4.17
N ASP A 48 -3.14 8.41 4.57
CA ASP A 48 -4.01 8.14 5.72
C ASP A 48 -4.96 6.97 5.44
N VAL A 49 -5.52 6.89 4.23
CA VAL A 49 -6.33 5.74 3.78
C VAL A 49 -5.51 4.46 3.84
N LEU A 50 -4.26 4.48 3.31
CA LEU A 50 -3.33 3.35 3.39
C LEU A 50 -3.14 2.88 4.83
N MET A 51 -2.80 3.80 5.73
CA MET A 51 -2.52 3.45 7.13
C MET A 51 -3.77 2.94 7.86
N LYS A 52 -4.96 3.48 7.56
CA LYS A 52 -6.23 2.98 8.12
C LYS A 52 -6.54 1.57 7.66
N LEU A 53 -6.35 1.28 6.38
CA LEU A 53 -6.53 -0.07 5.82
C LEU A 53 -5.57 -1.06 6.49
N TYR A 54 -4.28 -0.73 6.52
CA TYR A 54 -3.25 -1.59 7.10
C TYR A 54 -3.48 -1.85 8.60
N LYS A 55 -3.78 -0.81 9.39
CA LYS A 55 -4.07 -0.98 10.83
C LYS A 55 -5.31 -1.83 11.09
N SER A 56 -6.38 -1.62 10.32
CA SER A 56 -7.63 -2.37 10.48
C SER A 56 -7.47 -3.85 10.15
N ALA A 57 -6.59 -4.17 9.20
CA ALA A 57 -6.31 -5.54 8.76
C ALA A 57 -5.82 -6.44 9.91
N HIS A 58 -5.09 -5.90 10.89
CA HIS A 58 -4.67 -6.66 12.08
C HIS A 58 -5.83 -7.24 12.90
N THR A 59 -7.03 -6.69 12.73
CA THR A 59 -8.25 -7.15 13.42
C THR A 59 -9.18 -7.95 12.51
N GLY A 60 -8.79 -8.18 11.25
CA GLY A 60 -9.60 -8.86 10.24
C GLY A 60 -10.77 -8.03 9.74
N LYS A 61 -10.64 -6.70 9.77
CA LYS A 61 -11.69 -5.74 9.40
C LYS A 61 -11.17 -4.72 8.39
N MET A 62 -12.08 -4.12 7.63
CA MET A 62 -11.80 -2.97 6.74
C MET A 62 -12.44 -1.70 7.32
N PRO A 63 -11.89 -0.49 7.08
CA PRO A 63 -12.39 0.74 7.69
C PRO A 63 -13.72 1.24 7.10
N VAL A 64 -14.23 2.34 7.66
CA VAL A 64 -15.40 3.10 7.16
C VAL A 64 -16.71 2.29 7.20
N LEU A 65 -17.37 2.04 6.08
CA LEU A 65 -18.74 1.49 6.04
C LEU A 65 -18.80 0.07 6.63
N VAL A 66 -17.70 -0.67 6.51
CA VAL A 66 -17.63 -2.10 6.78
C VAL A 66 -16.82 -2.42 8.05
N HIS A 67 -16.56 -1.42 8.90
CA HIS A 67 -15.71 -1.54 10.11
C HIS A 67 -16.21 -2.55 11.14
N ASN A 68 -17.48 -2.95 11.09
CA ASN A 68 -18.03 -3.96 11.97
C ASN A 68 -17.96 -5.37 11.39
N PHE A 69 -17.60 -5.52 10.12
CA PHE A 69 -17.52 -6.81 9.45
C PHE A 69 -16.13 -7.42 9.64
N LYS A 70 -16.10 -8.65 10.15
CA LYS A 70 -14.87 -9.37 10.46
C LYS A 70 -14.79 -10.68 9.68
N ILE A 71 -13.63 -10.91 9.07
CA ILE A 71 -13.29 -12.17 8.38
C ILE A 71 -13.53 -13.36 9.33
N ASN A 72 -14.14 -14.44 8.80
CA ASN A 72 -14.49 -15.69 9.49
C ASN A 72 -15.49 -15.56 10.65
N VAL A 73 -16.07 -14.38 10.86
CA VAL A 73 -17.04 -14.14 11.94
C VAL A 73 -18.37 -13.69 11.36
N THR A 74 -18.38 -12.55 10.67
CA THR A 74 -19.60 -11.96 10.13
C THR A 74 -20.17 -12.82 9.02
N THR A 75 -21.48 -13.02 9.05
CA THR A 75 -22.24 -13.81 8.08
C THR A 75 -22.76 -12.95 6.93
N ARG A 76 -23.05 -13.58 5.79
CA ARG A 76 -23.71 -12.93 4.64
C ARG A 76 -25.03 -12.27 5.01
N ALA A 77 -25.83 -12.92 5.86
CA ALA A 77 -27.09 -12.38 6.33
C ALA A 77 -26.91 -11.09 7.14
N GLU A 78 -25.88 -11.02 8.01
CA GLU A 78 -25.56 -9.81 8.77
C GLU A 78 -25.07 -8.66 7.87
N VAL A 79 -24.26 -8.97 6.84
CA VAL A 79 -23.87 -7.99 5.82
C VAL A 79 -25.12 -7.41 5.16
N TYR A 80 -26.02 -8.27 4.69
CA TYR A 80 -27.25 -7.85 4.02
C TYR A 80 -28.16 -7.02 4.93
N LYS A 81 -28.28 -7.41 6.20
CA LYS A 81 -29.06 -6.66 7.19
C LYS A 81 -28.48 -5.26 7.43
N LYS A 82 -27.16 -5.11 7.36
CA LYS A 82 -26.49 -3.87 7.74
C LYS A 82 -26.30 -2.89 6.57
N ILE A 83 -25.98 -3.38 5.38
CA ILE A 83 -25.69 -2.56 4.19
C ILE A 83 -26.59 -2.87 2.98
N GLY A 84 -27.63 -3.68 3.16
CA GLY A 84 -28.56 -4.05 2.10
C GLY A 84 -28.04 -5.17 1.20
N LYS A 85 -28.86 -5.56 0.22
CA LYS A 85 -28.47 -6.54 -0.80
C LYS A 85 -27.43 -5.92 -1.75
N PRO A 86 -26.48 -6.72 -2.26
CA PRO A 86 -25.52 -6.25 -3.24
C PRO A 86 -26.22 -5.93 -4.55
N GLU A 87 -25.70 -4.93 -5.24
CA GLU A 87 -26.08 -4.56 -6.60
C GLU A 87 -25.77 -5.69 -7.58
N ILE A 88 -24.66 -6.40 -7.34
CA ILE A 88 -24.31 -7.62 -8.09
C ILE A 88 -24.10 -8.76 -7.10
N PRO A 89 -25.05 -9.69 -6.97
CA PRO A 89 -24.90 -10.84 -6.09
C PRO A 89 -23.89 -11.85 -6.63
N ALA A 90 -23.27 -12.59 -5.71
CA ALA A 90 -22.37 -13.70 -6.04
C ALA A 90 -23.08 -14.76 -6.89
N SER A 91 -22.36 -15.27 -7.87
CA SER A 91 -22.79 -16.29 -8.84
C SER A 91 -21.66 -17.29 -9.11
N LYS A 92 -21.91 -18.31 -9.94
CA LYS A 92 -20.88 -19.29 -10.34
C LYS A 92 -19.67 -18.67 -11.05
N LYS A 93 -19.84 -17.51 -11.71
CA LYS A 93 -18.77 -16.82 -12.46
C LYS A 93 -18.08 -15.73 -11.63
N ASN A 94 -18.80 -15.15 -10.66
CA ASN A 94 -18.28 -14.12 -9.76
C ASN A 94 -18.60 -14.52 -8.33
N HIS A 95 -17.61 -14.92 -7.54
CA HIS A 95 -17.80 -15.39 -6.17
C HIS A 95 -18.01 -14.27 -5.14
N PHE A 96 -18.21 -13.02 -5.59
CA PHE A 96 -18.37 -11.87 -4.73
C PHE A 96 -19.76 -11.26 -4.82
N ASP A 97 -20.31 -10.91 -3.66
CA ASP A 97 -21.36 -9.91 -3.53
C ASP A 97 -20.71 -8.53 -3.65
N THR A 98 -21.04 -7.80 -4.71
CA THR A 98 -20.41 -6.51 -5.03
C THR A 98 -21.35 -5.35 -4.75
N TYR A 99 -20.79 -4.35 -4.08
CA TYR A 99 -21.38 -3.06 -3.76
C TYR A 99 -20.59 -1.95 -4.47
N HIS A 100 -21.26 -1.17 -5.32
CA HIS A 100 -20.58 -0.17 -6.12
C HIS A 100 -20.20 1.05 -5.27
N ALA A 101 -19.11 1.73 -5.68
CA ALA A 101 -18.76 3.00 -5.08
C ALA A 101 -19.83 4.05 -5.42
N THR A 102 -20.30 4.78 -4.40
CA THR A 102 -21.22 5.91 -4.56
C THR A 102 -20.48 7.22 -4.24
N MET A 103 -21.16 8.37 -4.30
CA MET A 103 -20.56 9.70 -4.11
C MET A 103 -19.82 9.78 -2.76
N GLY A 104 -18.48 9.69 -2.78
CA GLY A 104 -17.60 9.74 -1.60
C GLY A 104 -17.48 8.43 -0.80
N GLN A 105 -18.29 7.41 -1.07
CA GLN A 105 -18.17 6.09 -0.43
C GLN A 105 -17.48 5.10 -1.36
N GLY A 106 -16.48 4.40 -0.85
CA GLY A 106 -15.76 3.44 -1.67
C GLY A 106 -16.56 2.16 -1.91
N GLY A 107 -16.29 1.50 -3.03
CA GLY A 107 -16.93 0.23 -3.39
C GLY A 107 -16.34 -0.94 -2.61
N TYR A 108 -17.15 -1.97 -2.38
CA TYR A 108 -16.75 -3.18 -1.67
C TYR A 108 -17.21 -4.44 -2.38
N ALA A 109 -16.51 -5.54 -2.15
CA ALA A 109 -16.95 -6.87 -2.55
C ALA A 109 -16.67 -7.88 -1.44
N PHE A 110 -17.59 -8.81 -1.22
CA PHE A 110 -17.49 -9.83 -0.17
C PHE A 110 -17.61 -11.23 -0.78
N SER A 111 -16.64 -12.09 -0.50
CA SER A 111 -16.80 -13.52 -0.74
C SER A 111 -17.05 -14.25 0.59
N TYR A 112 -17.62 -15.44 0.51
CA TYR A 112 -18.03 -16.19 1.69
C TYR A 112 -17.55 -17.64 1.61
N HIS A 113 -17.26 -18.21 2.77
CA HIS A 113 -17.08 -19.64 2.94
C HIS A 113 -18.41 -20.39 2.77
N ALA A 114 -18.34 -21.72 2.64
CA ALA A 114 -19.53 -22.57 2.55
C ALA A 114 -20.46 -22.43 3.77
N ASN A 115 -19.93 -22.08 4.94
CA ASN A 115 -20.71 -21.81 6.15
C ASN A 115 -21.35 -20.40 6.19
N GLY A 116 -21.26 -19.63 5.09
CA GLY A 116 -21.86 -18.31 4.95
C GLY A 116 -21.12 -17.17 5.65
N LYS A 117 -19.94 -17.41 6.23
CA LYS A 117 -19.11 -16.35 6.85
C LYS A 117 -18.17 -15.71 5.84
N ILE A 118 -17.86 -14.42 6.02
CA ILE A 118 -16.97 -13.68 5.12
C ILE A 118 -15.60 -14.36 5.04
N ALA A 119 -15.16 -14.66 3.83
CA ALA A 119 -13.86 -15.23 3.52
C ALA A 119 -12.85 -14.16 3.05
N GLU A 120 -13.31 -13.21 2.23
CA GLU A 120 -12.51 -12.10 1.72
C GLU A 120 -13.36 -10.83 1.67
N ILE A 121 -12.78 -9.70 2.08
CA ILE A 121 -13.31 -8.36 1.84
C ILE A 121 -12.39 -7.69 0.84
N ARG A 122 -12.96 -7.19 -0.25
CA ARG A 122 -12.27 -6.39 -1.27
C ARG A 122 -12.76 -4.96 -1.22
N TYR A 123 -11.84 -4.00 -1.22
CA TYR A 123 -12.12 -2.58 -1.27
C TYR A 123 -11.59 -1.99 -2.58
N PHE A 124 -12.47 -1.30 -3.31
CA PHE A 124 -12.15 -0.72 -4.63
C PHE A 124 -11.77 0.76 -4.57
N GLY A 125 -11.86 1.39 -3.40
CA GLY A 125 -11.70 2.84 -3.29
C GLY A 125 -12.92 3.59 -3.79
N THR A 126 -12.80 4.93 -3.84
CA THR A 126 -13.83 5.84 -4.35
C THR A 126 -13.65 6.07 -5.85
N ASN A 127 -14.77 6.34 -6.55
CA ASN A 127 -14.73 6.75 -7.96
C ASN A 127 -14.34 8.24 -8.10
N VAL A 128 -14.92 9.09 -7.27
CA VAL A 128 -14.59 10.52 -7.19
C VAL A 128 -13.38 10.73 -6.28
N GLU A 129 -12.57 11.76 -6.60
CA GLU A 129 -11.36 12.12 -5.85
C GLU A 129 -10.41 10.94 -5.62
N ARG A 130 -10.32 10.03 -6.59
CA ARG A 130 -9.59 8.77 -6.48
C ARG A 130 -8.13 8.95 -6.04
N GLN A 131 -7.51 10.08 -6.40
CA GLN A 131 -6.14 10.44 -5.99
C GLN A 131 -5.98 10.66 -4.48
N GLN A 132 -7.06 11.00 -3.77
CA GLN A 132 -7.08 11.08 -2.30
C GLN A 132 -7.30 9.72 -1.62
N ASN A 133 -7.49 8.66 -2.41
CA ASN A 133 -7.77 7.30 -1.99
C ASN A 133 -6.78 6.33 -2.68
N LEU A 134 -7.21 5.14 -3.12
CA LEU A 134 -6.32 4.12 -3.69
C LEU A 134 -5.53 4.61 -4.92
N GLY A 135 -6.05 5.58 -5.68
CA GLY A 135 -5.33 6.17 -6.81
C GLY A 135 -4.09 6.97 -6.43
N GLY A 136 -4.00 7.49 -5.20
CA GLY A 136 -2.80 8.15 -4.69
C GLY A 136 -1.79 7.17 -4.05
N ILE A 137 -2.14 5.89 -3.93
CA ILE A 137 -1.28 4.89 -3.31
C ILE A 137 -0.51 4.17 -4.40
N THR A 138 0.79 4.42 -4.48
CA THR A 138 1.71 3.75 -5.41
C THR A 138 2.52 2.65 -4.72
N ASN A 139 3.17 1.78 -5.48
CA ASN A 139 4.14 0.83 -4.93
C ASN A 139 5.26 1.51 -4.12
N LYS A 140 5.72 2.71 -4.53
CA LYS A 140 6.67 3.53 -3.76
C LYS A 140 6.08 3.98 -2.43
N THR A 141 4.81 4.35 -2.41
CA THR A 141 4.09 4.74 -1.18
C THR A 141 3.96 3.56 -0.23
N LEU A 142 3.60 2.38 -0.75
CA LEU A 142 3.56 1.14 0.03
C LEU A 142 4.92 0.85 0.68
N ALA A 143 5.99 0.85 -0.11
CA ALA A 143 7.35 0.60 0.38
C ALA A 143 7.78 1.63 1.44
N LYS A 144 7.46 2.92 1.22
CA LYS A 144 7.81 4.01 2.14
C LYS A 144 7.06 3.91 3.48
N LYS A 145 5.78 3.52 3.46
CA LYS A 145 4.92 3.55 4.65
C LYS A 145 4.87 2.23 5.42
N LEU A 146 4.92 1.11 4.70
CA LEU A 146 4.75 -0.23 5.25
C LEU A 146 6.06 -1.04 5.23
N GLY A 147 7.11 -0.53 4.60
CA GLY A 147 8.34 -1.27 4.38
C GLY A 147 8.18 -2.31 3.26
N ARG A 148 9.04 -3.33 3.27
CA ARG A 148 9.01 -4.38 2.25
C ARG A 148 7.81 -5.31 2.48
N ALA A 149 7.05 -5.59 1.42
CA ALA A 149 6.00 -6.60 1.46
C ALA A 149 6.57 -8.00 1.79
N ASP A 150 5.80 -8.80 2.53
CA ASP A 150 6.16 -10.19 2.84
C ASP A 150 6.25 -11.04 1.56
N ARG A 151 5.35 -10.78 0.61
CA ARG A 151 5.33 -11.41 -0.71
C ARG A 151 4.89 -10.42 -1.77
N ILE A 152 5.40 -10.60 -2.99
CA ILE A 152 4.93 -9.88 -4.16
C ILE A 152 4.61 -10.92 -5.23
N LEU A 153 3.34 -11.01 -5.61
CA LEU A 153 2.88 -11.94 -6.64
C LEU A 153 2.52 -11.18 -7.93
N THR A 154 2.58 -11.87 -9.06
CA THR A 154 2.04 -11.34 -10.31
C THR A 154 0.71 -12.03 -10.59
N ILE A 155 -0.37 -11.26 -10.73
CA ILE A 155 -1.68 -11.81 -11.03
C ILE A 155 -1.69 -12.28 -12.49
N PRO A 156 -1.98 -13.57 -12.76
CA PRO A 156 -2.11 -14.07 -14.12
C PRO A 156 -3.19 -13.33 -14.91
N LYS A 157 -3.03 -13.22 -16.23
CA LYS A 157 -3.92 -12.50 -17.17
C LYS A 157 -3.91 -10.96 -17.04
N THR A 158 -3.99 -10.39 -15.85
CA THR A 158 -4.02 -8.92 -15.68
C THR A 158 -2.61 -8.29 -15.62
N LYS A 159 -1.60 -9.09 -15.23
CA LYS A 159 -0.21 -8.66 -15.00
C LYS A 159 -0.07 -7.65 -13.86
N GLU A 160 -1.12 -7.46 -13.06
CA GLU A 160 -1.09 -6.67 -11.84
C GLU A 160 -0.11 -7.26 -10.83
N LYS A 161 0.40 -6.43 -9.93
CA LYS A 161 1.31 -6.84 -8.86
C LYS A 161 0.56 -6.83 -7.54
N ASP A 162 0.50 -7.97 -6.88
CA ASP A 162 -0.14 -8.14 -5.59
C ASP A 162 0.92 -8.06 -4.48
N TYR A 163 0.93 -6.95 -3.74
CA TYR A 163 1.83 -6.73 -2.61
C TYR A 163 1.15 -7.18 -1.32
N ILE A 164 1.65 -8.26 -0.73
CA ILE A 164 1.03 -8.96 0.39
C ILE A 164 1.78 -8.61 1.67
N TYR A 165 1.04 -8.17 2.68
CA TYR A 165 1.54 -7.94 4.03
C TYR A 165 0.78 -8.81 5.04
N LYS A 166 1.52 -9.54 5.87
CA LYS A 166 0.98 -10.28 7.01
C LYS A 166 0.65 -9.29 8.11
N THR A 167 -0.51 -9.49 8.72
CA THR A 167 -1.06 -8.60 9.77
C THR A 167 -1.50 -9.42 10.98
N GLY A 168 -0.74 -10.45 11.35
CA GLY A 168 -1.11 -11.41 12.38
C GLY A 168 -1.91 -12.57 11.79
N GLY A 169 -3.14 -12.78 12.24
CA GLY A 169 -4.03 -13.84 11.73
C GLY A 169 -4.65 -13.57 10.35
N TYR A 170 -4.27 -12.46 9.72
CA TYR A 170 -4.83 -11.96 8.47
C TYR A 170 -3.73 -11.48 7.53
N GLU A 171 -4.00 -11.47 6.24
CA GLU A 171 -3.14 -10.84 5.24
C GLU A 171 -3.90 -9.78 4.45
N ILE A 172 -3.24 -8.65 4.22
CA ILE A 172 -3.74 -7.57 3.38
C ILE A 172 -2.93 -7.51 2.09
N HIS A 173 -3.66 -7.45 0.98
CA HIS A 173 -3.16 -7.51 -0.38
C HIS A 173 -3.42 -6.17 -1.07
N PHE A 174 -2.38 -5.45 -1.46
CA PHE A 174 -2.50 -4.24 -2.26
C PHE A 174 -2.22 -4.59 -3.72
N VAL A 175 -3.28 -4.67 -4.53
CA VAL A 175 -3.16 -5.00 -5.95
C VAL A 175 -2.89 -3.73 -6.74
N VAL A 176 -1.70 -3.64 -7.32
CA VAL A 176 -1.22 -2.50 -8.09
C VAL A 176 -1.45 -2.73 -9.57
N GLY A 177 -2.15 -1.79 -10.19
CA GLY A 177 -2.52 -1.77 -11.59
C GLY A 177 -1.38 -1.37 -12.52
N LYS A 178 -1.70 -1.31 -13.82
CA LYS A 178 -0.77 -0.88 -14.88
C LYS A 178 -0.39 0.61 -14.77
N ASP A 179 -1.25 1.42 -14.14
CA ASP A 179 -1.02 2.83 -13.84
C ASP A 179 -0.09 3.04 -12.63
N HIS A 180 0.45 1.96 -12.06
CA HIS A 180 1.31 1.95 -10.88
C HIS A 180 0.64 2.44 -9.59
N THR A 181 -0.70 2.52 -9.57
CA THR A 181 -1.50 2.84 -8.38
C THR A 181 -2.25 1.60 -7.89
N VAL A 182 -2.68 1.59 -6.63
CA VAL A 182 -3.47 0.49 -6.07
C VAL A 182 -4.85 0.49 -6.72
N SER A 183 -5.18 -0.57 -7.44
CA SER A 183 -6.49 -0.74 -8.08
C SER A 183 -7.55 -1.18 -7.07
N HIS A 184 -7.21 -2.17 -6.24
CA HIS A 184 -8.07 -2.65 -5.15
C HIS A 184 -7.24 -3.27 -4.04
N VAL A 185 -7.85 -3.43 -2.86
CA VAL A 185 -7.23 -4.01 -1.67
C VAL A 185 -8.04 -5.21 -1.21
N ASN A 186 -7.41 -6.35 -0.97
CA ASN A 186 -8.08 -7.54 -0.43
C ASN A 186 -7.63 -7.80 1.01
N LEU A 187 -8.56 -8.18 1.88
CA LEU A 187 -8.30 -8.65 3.23
C LEU A 187 -8.91 -10.04 3.41
N LYS A 188 -8.12 -10.97 3.93
CA LYS A 188 -8.55 -12.34 4.22
C LYS A 188 -7.72 -12.94 5.36
N ALA A 189 -8.14 -14.11 5.85
CA ALA A 189 -7.36 -14.85 6.84
C ALA A 189 -6.02 -15.26 6.25
N SER A 190 -4.96 -15.19 7.06
CA SER A 190 -3.66 -15.74 6.67
C SER A 190 -3.77 -17.25 6.52
N LYS A 191 -3.07 -17.78 5.51
CA LYS A 191 -2.86 -19.22 5.34
C LYS A 191 -1.76 -19.74 6.27
#